data_AF-A0A8T7HN49-F1
#
_entry.id   AF-A0A8T7HN49-F1
#
_cell.length_a   1.000
_cell.length_b   1.000
_cell.length_c   1.000
_cell.angle_alpha   90.00
_cell.angle_beta   90.00
_cell.angle_gamma   90.00
#
_symmetry.space_group_name_H-M   'P 1'
#
loop_
_entity.id
_entity.type
_entity.pdbx_description
1 polymer ?
#
loop_
_entity_poly.entity_id
_entity_poly.type
_entity_poly.pdbx_seq_one_letter_code
_entity_poly.pdbx_strand_id
1 'polypeptide(L)'
;MIGLYIGRFQPFHNGHLKYIQRCLSFCDRIILVLGTIEEHGTEKNPFPVDERKRMITSALKTAGIYEKVMMLTAKDIPGDDEAWYRQV
;
A
#
# COMPACT_ATOMS: atom_id res chain seq x y z
N MET A 1 9.78 -7.04 -14.80
CA MET A 1 8.84 -5.89 -14.79
C MET A 1 8.38 -5.63 -13.36
N ILE A 2 8.23 -4.36 -12.94
CA ILE A 2 7.77 -3.98 -11.59
C ILE A 2 6.37 -3.35 -11.71
N GLY A 3 5.40 -3.83 -10.93
CA GLY A 3 4.08 -3.22 -10.80
C GLY A 3 4.03 -2.16 -9.70
N LEU A 4 3.20 -1.14 -9.86
CA LEU A 4 2.94 -0.12 -8.84
C LEU A 4 1.48 -0.20 -8.39
N TYR A 5 1.25 -0.24 -7.08
CA TYR A 5 -0.10 -0.20 -6.51
C TYR A 5 -0.17 0.78 -5.35
N ILE A 6 -0.97 1.83 -5.52
CA ILE A 6 -1.09 2.94 -4.57
C ILE A 6 -2.45 2.84 -3.88
N GLY A 7 -2.49 3.01 -2.56
CA GLY A 7 -3.75 3.00 -1.82
C GLY A 7 -3.62 3.45 -0.36
N ARG A 8 -4.76 3.73 0.26
CA ARG A 8 -4.85 4.03 1.70
C ARG A 8 -4.80 2.77 2.55
N PHE A 9 -5.39 1.66 2.09
CA PHE A 9 -5.44 0.38 2.80
C PHE A 9 -6.01 0.49 4.22
N GLN A 10 -7.21 1.07 4.32
CA GLN A 10 -7.92 1.36 5.56
C GLN A 10 -9.22 0.55 5.70
N PRO A 11 -9.19 -0.72 6.15
CA PRO A 11 -8.03 -1.57 6.40
C PRO A 11 -7.48 -2.24 5.14
N PHE A 12 -6.40 -3.00 5.28
CA PHE A 12 -6.00 -3.96 4.26
C PHE A 12 -6.93 -5.19 4.29
N HIS A 13 -7.68 -5.43 3.21
CA HIS A 13 -8.65 -6.52 3.11
C HIS A 13 -8.34 -7.49 1.95
N ASN A 14 -9.09 -8.59 1.86
CA ASN A 14 -8.90 -9.64 0.86
C ASN A 14 -8.95 -9.15 -0.60
N GLY A 15 -9.74 -8.12 -0.90
CA GLY A 15 -9.73 -7.49 -2.23
C GLY A 15 -8.35 -6.96 -2.65
N HIS A 16 -7.64 -6.29 -1.74
CA HIS A 16 -6.29 -5.78 -2.01
C HIS A 16 -5.31 -6.94 -2.22
N LEU A 17 -5.39 -7.99 -1.39
CA LEU A 17 -4.52 -9.18 -1.53
C LEU A 17 -4.74 -9.86 -2.88
N LYS A 18 -5.99 -10.08 -3.30
CA LYS A 18 -6.32 -10.67 -4.60
C LYS A 18 -5.78 -9.82 -5.75
N TYR A 19 -5.87 -8.49 -5.64
CA TYR A 19 -5.32 -7.58 -6.65
C TYR A 19 -3.80 -7.72 -6.76
N ILE A 20 -3.08 -7.73 -5.63
CA ILE A 20 -1.62 -7.95 -5.59
C ILE A 20 -1.26 -9.29 -6.25
N GLN A 21 -1.96 -10.38 -5.91
CA GLN A 21 -1.74 -11.69 -6.54
C GLN A 21 -1.97 -11.66 -8.05
N ARG A 22 -3.01 -10.95 -8.51
CA ARG A 22 -3.29 -10.77 -9.93
C ARG A 22 -2.18 -9.96 -10.61
N CYS A 23 -1.72 -8.87 -10.01
CA CYS A 23 -0.59 -8.10 -10.52
C CYS A 23 0.68 -8.95 -10.65
N LEU A 24 0.98 -9.81 -9.67
CA LEU A 24 2.12 -10.74 -9.73
C LEU A 24 2.02 -11.79 -10.84
N SER A 25 0.87 -11.93 -11.51
CA SER A 25 0.77 -12.73 -12.75
C SER A 25 1.27 -11.98 -14.00
N PHE A 26 1.51 -10.67 -13.89
CA PHE A 26 1.99 -9.80 -14.96
C PHE A 26 3.36 -9.15 -14.67
N CYS A 27 3.81 -9.15 -13.40
CA CYS A 27 5.07 -8.55 -12.98
C CYS A 27 5.79 -9.42 -11.93
N ASP A 28 7.11 -9.25 -11.84
CA ASP A 28 7.96 -10.06 -10.95
C ASP A 28 7.90 -9.59 -9.50
N ARG A 29 7.72 -8.27 -9.32
CA ARG A 29 7.67 -7.58 -8.03
C ARG A 29 6.67 -6.44 -8.08
N ILE A 30 6.18 -6.05 -6.91
CA ILE A 30 5.26 -4.91 -6.73
C ILE A 30 5.84 -3.92 -5.75
N ILE A 31 5.74 -2.63 -6.08
CA ILE A 31 5.86 -1.53 -5.14
C ILE A 31 4.46 -1.16 -4.68
N LEU A 32 4.21 -1.29 -3.38
CA LEU A 32 2.97 -0.93 -2.71
C LEU A 32 3.15 0.39 -1.98
N VAL A 33 2.49 1.45 -2.44
CA VAL A 33 2.60 2.78 -1.83
C VAL A 33 1.41 3.02 -0.91
N LEU A 34 1.69 3.16 0.37
CA LEU A 34 0.71 3.52 1.38
C LEU A 34 0.58 5.04 1.42
N GLY A 35 -0.54 5.56 0.93
CA GLY A 35 -0.90 6.98 1.00
C GLY A 35 -1.51 7.38 2.34
N THR A 36 -1.76 8.68 2.51
CA THR A 36 -2.39 9.30 3.69
C THR A 36 -1.78 8.76 4.99
N ILE A 37 -0.50 9.05 5.25
CA ILE A 37 0.22 8.49 6.40
C ILE A 37 0.11 9.35 7.66
N GLU A 38 -0.25 10.61 7.49
CA GLU A 38 -0.43 11.62 8.53
C GLU A 38 -1.80 11.55 9.24
N GLU A 39 -2.83 11.03 8.57
CA GLU A 39 -4.17 10.91 9.16
C GLU A 39 -4.43 9.50 9.70
N HIS A 40 -4.89 9.42 10.95
CA HIS A 40 -5.36 8.20 11.59
C HIS A 40 -6.41 8.51 12.68
N GLY A 41 -7.17 7.51 13.13
CA GLY A 41 -8.20 7.68 14.16
C GLY A 41 -9.49 8.35 13.67
N THR A 42 -9.68 8.51 12.36
CA THR A 42 -10.92 9.03 11.76
C THR A 42 -11.76 7.88 11.19
N GLU A 43 -13.06 8.12 10.92
CA GLU A 43 -13.90 7.11 10.25
C GLU A 43 -13.33 6.72 8.87
N LYS A 44 -12.74 7.69 8.16
CA LYS A 44 -12.17 7.50 6.83
C LYS A 44 -10.78 6.85 6.86
N ASN A 45 -10.00 7.13 7.90
CA ASN A 45 -8.65 6.62 8.12
C ASN A 45 -8.51 6.11 9.56
N PRO A 46 -9.09 4.95 9.89
CA PRO A 46 -9.08 4.44 11.26
C PRO A 46 -7.70 3.98 11.74
N PHE A 47 -6.85 3.45 10.85
CA PHE A 47 -5.58 2.81 11.24
C PHE A 47 -4.35 3.68 10.96
N PRO A 48 -3.39 3.78 11.89
CA PRO A 48 -2.10 4.41 11.62
C PRO A 48 -1.29 3.59 10.61
N VAL A 49 -0.35 4.24 9.93
CA VAL A 49 0.46 3.62 8.86
C VAL A 49 1.18 2.35 9.31
N ASP A 50 1.67 2.30 10.56
CA ASP A 50 2.37 1.14 11.09
C ASP A 50 1.45 -0.06 11.29
N GLU A 51 0.19 0.18 11.65
CA GLU A 51 -0.80 -0.89 11.77
C GLU A 51 -1.19 -1.44 10.41
N ARG A 52 -1.38 -0.54 9.42
CA ARG A 52 -1.58 -0.95 8.03
C ARG A 52 -0.42 -1.79 7.51
N LYS A 53 0.83 -1.38 7.75
CA LYS A 53 2.04 -2.17 7.41
C LYS A 53 2.03 -3.54 8.06
N ARG A 54 1.63 -3.65 9.33
CA ARG A 54 1.50 -4.96 10.03
C ARG A 54 0.42 -5.84 9.39
N MET A 55 -0.76 -5.28 9.10
CA MET A 55 -1.85 -6.01 8.42
C MET A 55 -1.39 -6.54 7.06
N ILE A 56 -0.77 -5.68 6.25
CA ILE A 56 -0.23 -6.04 4.93
C ILE A 56 0.85 -7.11 5.06
N THR A 57 1.83 -6.90 5.94
CA THR A 57 2.94 -7.86 6.15
C THR A 57 2.41 -9.24 6.54
N SER A 58 1.46 -9.30 7.48
CA SER A 58 0.85 -10.56 7.93
C SER A 58 0.12 -11.27 6.78
N ALA A 59 -0.67 -10.54 6.01
CA ALA A 59 -1.39 -11.08 4.86
C ALA A 59 -0.45 -11.59 3.75
N LEU A 60 0.59 -10.82 3.42
CA LEU A 60 1.56 -11.19 2.38
C LEU A 60 2.44 -12.37 2.79
N LYS A 61 2.84 -12.47 4.07
CA LYS A 61 3.57 -13.63 4.60
C LYS A 61 2.71 -14.87 4.58
N THR A 62 1.46 -14.77 5.04
CA THR A 62 0.49 -15.87 4.98
C THR A 62 0.27 -16.35 3.54
N ALA A 63 0.26 -15.44 2.57
CA ALA A 63 0.12 -15.76 1.15
C ALA A 63 1.43 -16.20 0.46
N GLY A 64 2.57 -16.23 1.16
CA GLY A 64 3.86 -16.64 0.59
C GLY A 64 4.45 -15.71 -0.47
N ILE A 65 4.04 -14.44 -0.48
CA ILE A 65 4.43 -13.45 -1.52
C ILE A 65 5.11 -12.21 -0.95
N TYR A 66 5.42 -12.19 0.34
CA TYR A 66 6.05 -11.05 1.03
C TYR A 66 7.33 -10.55 0.33
N GLU A 67 8.23 -11.46 -0.05
CA GLU A 67 9.50 -11.12 -0.72
C GLU A 67 9.33 -10.48 -2.12
N LYS A 68 8.12 -10.54 -2.69
CA LYS A 68 7.79 -9.94 -3.99
C LYS A 68 7.22 -8.53 -3.86
N VAL A 69 7.01 -8.02 -2.64
CA VAL A 69 6.37 -6.73 -2.40
C VAL A 69 7.28 -5.81 -1.60
N MET A 70 7.58 -4.64 -2.16
CA MET A 70 8.24 -3.54 -1.46
C MET A 70 7.18 -2.53 -1.01
N MET A 71 7.22 -2.08 0.24
CA MET A 71 6.29 -1.07 0.75
C MET A 71 6.97 0.29 0.86
N LEU A 72 6.37 1.30 0.24
CA LEU A 72 6.74 2.72 0.37
C LEU A 72 5.58 3.50 1.00
N THR A 73 5.85 4.73 1.41
CA THR A 73 4.86 5.63 2.03
C THR A 73 4.87 6.98 1.33
N ALA A 74 3.70 7.56 1.10
CA ALA A 74 3.54 8.90 0.56
C ALA A 74 2.62 9.72 1.47
N LYS A 75 2.99 10.98 1.72
CA LYS A 75 2.16 11.95 2.43
C LYS A 75 1.20 12.63 1.46
N ASP A 76 0.01 12.99 1.92
CA ASP A 76 -0.86 13.86 1.14
C ASP A 76 -0.28 15.29 1.13
N ILE A 77 -0.22 15.92 -0.04
CA ILE A 77 0.24 17.31 -0.21
C ILE A 77 -0.90 18.11 -0.87
N PRO A 78 -1.82 18.69 -0.08
CA PRO A 78 -2.98 19.39 -0.62
C PRO A 78 -2.58 20.59 -1.48
N GLY A 79 -3.09 20.61 -2.72
CA GLY A 79 -2.85 21.71 -3.66
C GLY A 79 -1.52 21.64 -4.43
N ASP A 80 -0.74 20.57 -4.26
CA ASP A 80 0.52 20.38 -4.98
C ASP A 80 0.70 18.90 -5.40
N ASP A 81 0.00 18.54 -6.49
CA ASP A 81 0.05 17.19 -7.07
C ASP A 81 1.44 16.85 -7.63
N GLU A 82 2.22 17.85 -8.06
CA GLU A 82 3.58 17.66 -8.55
C GLU A 82 4.53 17.26 -7.41
N ALA A 83 4.43 17.93 -6.26
CA ALA A 83 5.17 17.51 -5.07
C ALA A 83 4.72 16.12 -4.59
N TRP A 84 3.42 15.78 -4.72
CA TRP A 84 2.94 14.44 -4.44
C TRP A 84 3.57 13.41 -5.39
N TYR A 85 3.57 13.68 -6.70
CA TYR A 85 4.14 12.81 -7.73
C TYR A 85 5.64 12.54 -7.52
N ARG A 86 6.40 13.53 -7.05
CA ARG A 86 7.84 13.37 -6.76
C ARG A 86 8.16 12.39 -5.61
N GLN A 87 7.16 12.00 -4.81
CA GLN A 87 7.34 11.00 -3.75
C GLN A 87 7.24 9.56 -4.26
N VAL A 88 6.70 9.33 -5.46
CA VAL A 88 6.20 8.02 -5.92
C VAL A 88 7.01 7.42 -7.06
#